data_AF-A0AAD7MN89-F1
#
_entry.id   AF-A0AAD7MN89-F1
#
_cell.length_a   1.000
_cell.length_b   1.000
_cell.length_c   1.000
_cell.angle_alpha   90.00
_cell.angle_beta   90.00
_cell.angle_gamma   90.00
#
_symmetry.space_group_name_H-M   'P 1'
#
loop_
_entity.id
_entity.type
_entity.pdbx_description
1 polymer ?
#
loop_
_entity_poly.entity_id
_entity_poly.type
_entity_poly.pdbx_seq_one_letter_code
_entity_poly.pdbx_strand_id
1 'polypeptide(L)'
;MPWMQLSDLTLQKGAAPDVSLDILAQCANLVTVSVVTFPWTSLPTSRTKMITLPHLRTLELDFLHGADKRFMPFLNAISASALTRLLLYFGSDLPWSVSAFTTFQLRSPHLTSLELCYASLTSDDLRAALFHTPLLRDLNVYACPDCVDDALVRALHYERGSTPWVPRLRNLSLGGNSSHKLSENILASLIASRWWTDAEEQSGTAPTDIARLERVELQV
;
A
#
# COMPACT_ATOMS: atom_id res chain seq x y z
N MET A 1 5.84 -31.45 -6.76
CA MET A 1 5.16 -30.97 -5.54
C MET A 1 3.76 -30.49 -5.93
N PRO A 2 2.70 -30.81 -5.18
CA PRO A 2 1.35 -30.34 -5.53
C PRO A 2 1.24 -28.83 -5.30
N TRP A 3 0.72 -28.10 -6.29
CA TRP A 3 0.53 -26.65 -6.24
C TRP A 3 -0.29 -26.20 -5.02
N MET A 4 -1.24 -27.04 -4.60
CA MET A 4 -2.07 -26.84 -3.42
C MET A 4 -1.31 -26.78 -2.09
N GLN A 5 -0.05 -27.23 -2.03
CA GLN A 5 0.76 -27.21 -0.80
C GLN A 5 1.70 -26.00 -0.73
N LEU A 6 1.75 -25.16 -1.77
CA LEU A 6 2.60 -23.98 -1.78
C LEU A 6 2.04 -22.89 -0.85
N SER A 7 2.84 -22.50 0.14
CA SER A 7 2.61 -21.34 1.02
C SER A 7 3.33 -20.09 0.51
N ASP A 8 4.46 -20.26 -0.17
CA ASP A 8 5.32 -19.18 -0.61
C ASP A 8 5.58 -19.35 -2.11
N LEU A 9 5.32 -18.29 -2.88
CA LEU A 9 5.48 -18.29 -4.31
C LEU A 9 6.20 -17.03 -4.77
N THR A 10 7.27 -17.21 -5.54
CA THR A 10 7.98 -16.11 -6.20
C THR A 10 8.01 -16.36 -7.71
N LEU A 11 7.47 -15.43 -8.49
CA LEU A 11 7.49 -15.44 -9.95
C LEU A 11 8.41 -14.32 -10.45
N GLN A 12 9.69 -14.60 -10.67
CA GLN A 12 10.67 -13.54 -11.00
C GLN A 12 10.87 -13.27 -12.50
N LYS A 13 10.53 -14.24 -13.35
CA LYS A 13 10.64 -14.04 -14.80
C LYS A 13 9.35 -13.35 -15.23
N GLY A 14 9.45 -12.08 -15.65
CA GLY A 14 8.36 -11.22 -16.11
C GLY A 14 7.36 -11.96 -16.99
N ALA A 15 6.43 -12.67 -16.38
CA ALA A 15 5.45 -13.44 -17.11
C ALA A 15 4.40 -12.46 -17.65
N ALA A 16 3.63 -12.90 -18.63
CA ALA A 16 2.39 -12.19 -18.92
C ALA A 16 1.51 -12.22 -17.65
N PRO A 17 0.86 -11.12 -17.28
CA PRO A 17 0.01 -11.07 -16.09
C PRO A 17 -1.02 -12.18 -15.99
N ASP A 18 -1.58 -12.57 -17.14
CA ASP A 18 -2.56 -13.63 -17.22
C ASP A 18 -1.97 -14.98 -16.79
N VAL A 19 -0.72 -15.26 -17.18
CA VAL A 19 -0.02 -16.47 -16.74
C VAL A 19 0.21 -16.43 -15.23
N SER A 20 0.63 -15.29 -14.68
CA SER A 20 0.80 -15.12 -13.23
C SER A 20 -0.50 -15.35 -12.47
N LEU A 21 -1.62 -14.81 -12.96
CA LEU A 21 -2.93 -15.01 -12.34
C LEU A 21 -3.42 -16.47 -12.46
N ASP A 22 -3.15 -17.15 -13.58
CA ASP A 22 -3.50 -18.57 -13.76
C ASP A 22 -2.71 -19.49 -12.81
N ILE A 23 -1.46 -19.12 -12.53
CA ILE A 23 -0.62 -19.76 -11.51
C ILE A 23 -1.22 -19.53 -10.12
N LEU A 24 -1.55 -18.28 -9.77
CA LEU A 24 -2.15 -17.94 -8.48
C LEU A 24 -3.48 -18.66 -8.24
N ALA A 25 -4.29 -18.83 -9.29
CA ALA A 25 -5.56 -19.54 -9.22
C ALA A 25 -5.42 -21.03 -8.83
N GLN A 26 -4.24 -21.62 -9.00
CA GLN A 26 -3.95 -23.03 -8.66
C GLN A 26 -3.38 -23.21 -7.25
N CYS A 27 -3.06 -22.12 -6.55
CA CYS A 27 -2.36 -22.14 -5.27
C CYS A 27 -3.25 -21.58 -4.14
N ALA A 28 -4.20 -22.39 -3.66
CA ALA A 28 -5.20 -21.94 -2.68
C ALA A 28 -4.64 -21.62 -1.27
N ASN A 29 -3.45 -22.15 -0.93
CA ASN A 29 -2.86 -22.06 0.41
C ASN A 29 -1.72 -21.02 0.51
N LEU A 30 -1.61 -20.12 -0.46
CA LEU A 30 -0.57 -19.09 -0.45
C LEU A 30 -0.72 -18.14 0.74
N VAL A 31 0.40 -17.90 1.39
CA VAL A 31 0.60 -16.94 2.50
C VAL A 31 1.46 -15.77 2.03
N THR A 32 2.48 -16.05 1.21
CA THR A 32 3.40 -15.05 0.67
C THR A 32 3.46 -15.18 -0.85
N VAL A 33 3.29 -14.07 -1.55
CA VAL A 33 3.41 -13.99 -3.01
C VAL A 33 4.29 -12.81 -3.38
N SER A 34 5.29 -13.04 -4.22
CA SER A 34 6.03 -12.01 -4.94
C SER A 34 5.96 -12.29 -6.45
N VAL A 35 5.48 -11.32 -7.22
CA VAL A 35 5.30 -11.45 -8.67
C VAL A 35 5.97 -10.29 -9.38
N VAL A 36 6.95 -10.61 -10.22
CA VAL A 36 7.49 -9.74 -11.25
C VAL A 36 6.75 -10.02 -12.55
N THR A 37 6.07 -9.03 -13.10
CA THR A 37 5.24 -9.20 -14.30
C THR A 37 5.32 -7.99 -15.22
N PHE A 38 5.14 -8.19 -16.52
CA PHE A 38 4.87 -7.05 -17.41
C PHE A 38 3.46 -6.53 -17.16
N PRO A 39 3.16 -5.23 -17.28
CA PRO A 39 1.78 -4.77 -17.20
C PRO A 39 1.06 -4.98 -18.53
N TRP A 40 -0.28 -5.00 -18.51
CA TRP A 40 -1.08 -5.27 -19.71
C TRP A 40 -0.96 -4.14 -20.73
N THR A 41 -0.83 -4.49 -22.00
CA THR A 41 -0.87 -3.54 -23.14
C THR A 41 -2.29 -3.24 -23.62
N SER A 42 -3.27 -4.05 -23.21
CA SER A 42 -4.69 -3.88 -23.53
C SER A 42 -5.56 -4.40 -22.39
N LEU A 43 -6.84 -4.00 -22.32
CA LEU A 43 -7.74 -4.55 -21.32
C LEU A 43 -7.83 -6.08 -21.46
N PRO A 44 -7.70 -6.86 -20.37
CA PRO A 44 -7.85 -8.30 -20.45
C PRO A 44 -9.26 -8.62 -20.94
N THR A 45 -9.36 -9.29 -22.09
CA THR A 45 -10.64 -9.56 -22.77
C THR A 45 -11.45 -10.68 -22.13
N SER A 46 -10.84 -11.52 -21.27
CA SER A 46 -11.40 -12.84 -20.95
C SER A 46 -11.46 -13.21 -19.47
N ARG A 47 -10.93 -12.41 -18.55
CA ARG A 47 -10.84 -12.81 -17.14
C ARG A 47 -12.03 -12.28 -16.33
N THR A 48 -13.08 -13.10 -16.23
CA THR A 48 -14.29 -12.80 -15.44
C THR A 48 -14.25 -13.34 -14.01
N LYS A 49 -13.35 -14.29 -13.72
CA LYS A 49 -13.31 -15.00 -12.44
C LYS A 49 -12.30 -14.38 -11.48
N MET A 50 -12.80 -13.96 -10.32
CA MET A 50 -11.99 -13.49 -9.20
C MET A 50 -11.22 -14.66 -8.55
N ILE A 51 -9.95 -14.45 -8.29
CA ILE A 51 -9.04 -15.39 -7.61
C ILE A 51 -9.10 -15.08 -6.12
N THR A 52 -9.50 -16.06 -5.31
CA THR A 52 -9.58 -15.92 -3.86
C THR A 52 -8.35 -16.57 -3.24
N LEU A 53 -7.58 -15.79 -2.49
CA LEU A 53 -6.38 -16.23 -1.77
C LEU A 53 -6.62 -16.00 -0.26
N PRO A 54 -7.37 -16.88 0.40
CA PRO A 54 -7.92 -16.62 1.74
C PRO A 54 -6.85 -16.56 2.84
N HIS A 55 -5.68 -17.13 2.59
CA HIS A 55 -4.57 -17.18 3.54
C HIS A 55 -3.44 -16.18 3.23
N LEU A 56 -3.57 -15.43 2.14
CA LEU A 56 -2.51 -14.53 1.68
C LEU A 56 -2.34 -13.37 2.66
N ARG A 57 -1.13 -13.23 3.21
CA ARG A 57 -0.77 -12.18 4.17
C ARG A 57 0.15 -11.13 3.57
N THR A 58 1.00 -11.54 2.62
CA THR A 58 1.96 -10.66 1.96
C THR A 58 1.82 -10.80 0.45
N LEU A 59 1.57 -9.67 -0.22
CA LEU A 59 1.55 -9.55 -1.66
C LEU A 59 2.55 -8.50 -2.09
N GLU A 60 3.51 -8.90 -2.90
CA GLU A 60 4.52 -8.05 -3.53
C GLU A 60 4.34 -8.13 -5.04
N LEU A 61 4.15 -7.00 -5.69
CA LEU A 61 3.99 -6.89 -7.13
C LEU A 61 5.03 -5.92 -7.68
N ASP A 62 5.84 -6.40 -8.62
CA ASP A 62 6.77 -5.61 -9.40
C ASP A 62 6.33 -5.60 -10.85
N PHE A 63 5.87 -4.43 -11.30
CA PHE A 63 5.45 -4.21 -12.68
C PHE A 63 6.58 -3.58 -13.48
N LEU A 64 7.17 -4.38 -14.37
CA LEU A 64 8.23 -3.95 -15.28
C LEU A 64 7.76 -2.80 -16.19
N HIS A 65 8.66 -1.87 -16.52
CA HIS A 65 8.33 -0.68 -17.32
C HIS A 65 7.59 -0.96 -18.65
N GLY A 66 6.71 -0.04 -19.02
CA GLY A 66 6.43 0.27 -20.42
C GLY A 66 5.18 1.11 -20.65
N ALA A 67 5.19 1.82 -21.78
CA ALA A 67 4.20 2.83 -22.15
C ALA A 67 2.80 2.27 -22.38
N ASP A 68 1.78 3.04 -22.00
CA ASP A 68 0.34 2.75 -22.19
C ASP A 68 -0.18 1.51 -21.46
N LYS A 69 0.52 1.07 -20.42
CA LYS A 69 0.22 -0.19 -19.74
C LYS A 69 -0.71 -0.03 -18.54
N ARG A 70 -1.42 -1.11 -18.20
CA ARG A 70 -2.38 -1.18 -17.09
C ARG A 70 -1.98 -2.26 -16.11
N PHE A 71 -2.04 -1.97 -14.81
CA PHE A 71 -1.76 -2.96 -13.76
C PHE A 71 -2.96 -3.21 -12.85
N MET A 72 -3.85 -2.23 -12.69
CA MET A 72 -5.04 -2.32 -11.84
C MET A 72 -5.94 -3.54 -12.11
N PRO A 73 -6.08 -4.06 -13.36
CA PRO A 73 -6.77 -5.33 -13.59
C PRO A 73 -6.19 -6.51 -12.79
N PHE A 74 -4.89 -6.50 -12.47
CA PHE A 74 -4.27 -7.51 -11.60
C PHE A 74 -4.88 -7.50 -10.21
N LEU A 75 -4.90 -6.32 -9.58
CA LEU A 75 -5.47 -6.14 -8.23
C LEU A 75 -6.97 -6.43 -8.23
N ASN A 76 -7.67 -6.06 -9.30
CA ASN A 76 -9.10 -6.37 -9.45
C ASN A 76 -9.40 -7.86 -9.59
N ALA A 77 -8.47 -8.64 -10.12
CA ALA A 77 -8.62 -10.09 -10.25
C ALA A 77 -8.41 -10.83 -8.91
N ILE A 78 -7.88 -10.18 -7.88
CA ILE A 78 -7.51 -10.82 -6.61
C ILE A 78 -8.43 -10.37 -5.46
N SER A 79 -8.81 -11.34 -4.63
CA SER A 79 -9.43 -11.16 -3.33
C SER A 79 -8.57 -11.83 -2.26
N ALA A 80 -8.04 -11.04 -1.32
CA ALA A 80 -7.12 -11.50 -0.29
C ALA A 80 -7.54 -10.95 1.07
N SER A 81 -8.58 -11.54 1.66
CA SER A 81 -9.18 -11.04 2.90
C SER A 81 -8.24 -11.03 4.10
N ALA A 82 -7.23 -11.90 4.12
CA ALA A 82 -6.22 -11.98 5.18
C ALA A 82 -4.98 -11.10 4.93
N LEU A 83 -4.98 -10.28 3.87
CA LEU A 83 -3.81 -9.51 3.47
C LEU A 83 -3.48 -8.44 4.50
N THR A 84 -2.24 -8.47 4.99
CA THR A 84 -1.70 -7.53 5.98
C THR A 84 -0.61 -6.64 5.40
N ARG A 85 0.11 -7.09 4.37
CA ARG A 85 1.22 -6.35 3.75
C ARG A 85 1.09 -6.33 2.23
N LEU A 86 1.14 -5.13 1.66
CA LEU A 86 1.11 -4.89 0.22
C LEU A 86 2.33 -4.06 -0.19
N LEU A 87 3.15 -4.62 -1.07
CA LEU A 87 4.28 -3.94 -1.71
C LEU A 87 3.97 -3.80 -3.20
N LEU A 88 4.02 -2.57 -3.71
CA LEU A 88 3.84 -2.29 -5.13
C LEU A 88 5.05 -1.52 -5.66
N TYR A 89 5.79 -2.15 -6.57
CA TYR A 89 6.85 -1.54 -7.35
C TYR A 89 6.33 -1.28 -8.77
N PHE A 90 6.44 -0.04 -9.21
CA PHE A 90 5.95 0.41 -10.50
C PHE A 90 7.06 0.91 -11.41
N GLY A 91 6.77 0.98 -12.71
CA GLY A 91 7.40 1.98 -13.55
C GLY A 91 6.68 3.32 -13.42
N SER A 92 7.42 4.43 -13.53
CA SER A 92 6.95 5.82 -13.43
C SER A 92 5.76 6.21 -14.33
N ASP A 93 5.36 5.35 -15.26
CA ASP A 93 4.43 5.65 -16.34
C ASP A 93 3.11 4.87 -16.21
N LEU A 94 2.90 4.15 -15.10
CA LEU A 94 1.71 3.34 -14.90
C LEU A 94 0.58 4.17 -14.26
N PRO A 95 -0.59 4.30 -14.92
CA PRO A 95 -1.69 5.10 -14.41
C PRO A 95 -2.31 4.47 -13.17
N TRP A 96 -2.48 5.28 -12.12
CA TRP A 96 -3.21 4.91 -10.93
C TRP A 96 -4.73 5.10 -11.11
N SER A 97 -5.51 4.19 -10.55
CA SER A 97 -6.97 4.31 -10.51
C SER A 97 -7.46 4.16 -9.08
N VAL A 98 -7.90 5.27 -8.49
CA VAL A 98 -8.43 5.31 -7.11
C VAL A 98 -9.56 4.29 -6.97
N SER A 99 -10.53 4.29 -7.87
CA SER A 99 -11.69 3.38 -7.77
C SER A 99 -11.29 1.90 -7.81
N ALA A 100 -10.33 1.52 -8.68
CA ALA A 100 -9.85 0.15 -8.73
C ALA A 100 -9.09 -0.23 -7.46
N PHE A 101 -8.24 0.66 -6.96
CA PHE A 101 -7.49 0.42 -5.73
C PHE A 101 -8.40 0.32 -4.50
N THR A 102 -9.36 1.24 -4.35
CA THR A 102 -10.39 1.18 -3.31
C THR A 102 -11.17 -0.13 -3.36
N THR A 103 -11.56 -0.56 -4.56
CA THR A 103 -12.28 -1.83 -4.74
C THR A 103 -11.44 -3.03 -4.27
N PHE A 104 -10.12 -3.01 -4.51
CA PHE A 104 -9.19 -3.99 -3.96
C PHE A 104 -9.07 -3.90 -2.43
N GLN A 105 -8.94 -2.69 -1.87
CA GLN A 105 -8.83 -2.49 -0.40
C GLN A 105 -10.06 -3.02 0.34
N LEU A 106 -11.26 -2.84 -0.22
CA LEU A 106 -12.49 -3.40 0.34
C LEU A 106 -12.49 -4.94 0.42
N ARG A 107 -11.71 -5.61 -0.43
CA ARG A 107 -11.49 -7.07 -0.38
C ARG A 107 -10.31 -7.48 0.50
N SER A 108 -9.53 -6.51 0.97
CA SER A 108 -8.31 -6.69 1.78
C SER A 108 -8.36 -5.78 3.02
N PRO A 109 -9.39 -5.90 3.88
CA PRO A 109 -9.70 -4.91 4.93
C PRO A 109 -8.70 -4.90 6.09
N HIS A 110 -7.76 -5.85 6.14
CA HIS A 110 -6.80 -6.02 7.23
C HIS A 110 -5.41 -5.48 6.91
N LEU A 111 -5.28 -4.65 5.88
CA LEU A 111 -4.00 -4.08 5.48
C LEU A 111 -3.40 -3.23 6.61
N THR A 112 -2.22 -3.65 7.09
CA THR A 112 -1.45 -2.95 8.13
C THR A 112 -0.16 -2.34 7.60
N SER A 113 0.34 -2.79 6.45
CA SER A 113 1.57 -2.28 5.83
C SER A 113 1.35 -2.05 4.34
N LEU A 114 1.69 -0.84 3.88
CA LEU A 114 1.60 -0.40 2.50
C LEU A 114 2.94 0.22 2.10
N GLU A 115 3.51 -0.31 1.04
CA GLU A 115 4.73 0.21 0.44
C GLU A 115 4.49 0.47 -1.05
N LEU A 116 4.79 1.70 -1.47
CA LEU A 116 4.63 2.20 -2.83
C LEU A 116 5.97 2.72 -3.32
N CYS A 117 6.48 2.12 -4.39
CA CYS A 117 7.78 2.45 -4.96
C CYS A 117 7.61 2.82 -6.43
N TYR A 118 8.16 3.97 -6.81
CA TYR A 118 8.15 4.48 -8.20
C TYR A 118 6.74 4.65 -8.80
N ALA A 119 5.74 4.87 -7.95
CA ALA A 119 4.34 4.98 -8.34
C ALA A 119 4.03 6.35 -8.98
N SER A 120 3.28 6.33 -10.08
CA SER A 120 2.75 7.53 -10.73
C SER A 120 1.35 7.84 -10.21
N LEU A 121 1.28 8.41 -9.00
CA LEU A 121 0.02 8.83 -8.38
C LEU A 121 0.18 10.20 -7.73
N THR A 122 -0.91 10.90 -7.56
CA THR A 122 -0.93 12.24 -6.92
C THR A 122 -1.10 12.12 -5.41
N SER A 123 -0.85 13.21 -4.68
CA SER A 123 -1.17 13.27 -3.25
C SER A 123 -2.65 12.92 -3.01
N ASP A 124 -3.56 13.40 -3.86
CA ASP A 124 -4.99 13.10 -3.78
C ASP A 124 -5.31 11.61 -3.93
N ASP A 125 -4.60 10.92 -4.82
CA ASP A 125 -4.73 9.47 -5.00
C ASP A 125 -4.27 8.69 -3.78
N LEU A 126 -3.10 9.05 -3.21
CA LEU A 126 -2.58 8.43 -1.99
C LEU A 126 -3.51 8.70 -0.81
N ARG A 127 -3.99 9.93 -0.72
CA ARG A 127 -4.95 10.37 0.29
C ARG A 127 -6.22 9.52 0.26
N ALA A 128 -6.80 9.32 -0.93
CA ALA A 128 -7.96 8.46 -1.11
C ALA A 128 -7.67 7.00 -0.74
N ALA A 129 -6.49 6.48 -1.10
CA ALA A 129 -6.06 5.14 -0.68
C ALA A 129 -5.98 5.01 0.85
N LEU A 130 -5.34 5.97 1.53
CA LEU A 130 -5.13 5.91 2.98
C LEU A 130 -6.44 6.00 3.78
N PHE A 131 -7.43 6.74 3.27
CA PHE A 131 -8.76 6.84 3.88
C PHE A 131 -9.44 5.47 4.06
N HIS A 132 -9.17 4.51 3.18
CA HIS A 132 -9.73 3.15 3.24
C HIS A 132 -8.88 2.16 4.04
N THR A 133 -7.81 2.60 4.71
CA THR A 133 -6.90 1.74 5.48
C THR A 133 -6.70 2.25 6.91
N PRO A 134 -7.75 2.32 7.74
CA PRO A 134 -7.64 2.83 9.11
C PRO A 134 -6.76 1.95 10.02
N LEU A 135 -6.48 0.71 9.61
CA LEU A 135 -5.64 -0.24 10.34
C LEU A 135 -4.15 -0.11 10.00
N LEU A 136 -3.78 0.72 9.03
CA LEU A 136 -2.41 0.86 8.56
C LEU A 136 -1.49 1.35 9.69
N ARG A 137 -0.37 0.66 9.85
CA ARG A 137 0.70 0.90 10.83
C ARG A 137 1.98 1.36 10.16
N ASP A 138 2.25 0.84 8.96
CA ASP A 138 3.47 1.10 8.22
C ASP A 138 3.11 1.68 6.84
N LEU A 139 3.60 2.89 6.58
CA LEU A 139 3.53 3.53 5.27
C LEU A 139 4.94 3.84 4.78
N ASN A 140 5.31 3.25 3.65
CA ASN A 140 6.56 3.54 2.95
C ASN A 140 6.24 4.05 1.54
N VAL A 141 6.68 5.26 1.21
CA VAL A 141 6.52 5.85 -0.12
C VAL A 141 7.89 6.28 -0.62
N TYR A 142 8.36 5.64 -1.69
CA TYR A 142 9.70 5.86 -2.22
C TYR A 142 9.68 6.22 -3.70
N ALA A 143 10.38 7.28 -4.08
CA ALA A 143 10.54 7.73 -5.47
C ALA A 143 9.22 7.95 -6.22
N CYS A 144 8.21 8.47 -5.52
CA CYS A 144 6.91 8.83 -6.08
C CYS A 144 6.72 10.37 -6.04
N PRO A 145 7.12 11.11 -7.09
CA PRO A 145 7.40 12.56 -7.01
C PRO A 145 6.18 13.47 -6.73
N ASP A 146 4.97 12.97 -6.98
CA ASP A 146 3.74 13.76 -6.85
C ASP A 146 2.81 13.25 -5.74
N CYS A 147 3.21 12.21 -5.00
CA CYS A 147 2.37 11.56 -3.99
C CYS A 147 2.36 12.25 -2.63
N VAL A 148 3.34 13.11 -2.38
CA VAL A 148 3.64 13.60 -1.04
C VAL A 148 3.70 15.12 -1.08
N ASP A 149 2.82 15.73 -0.28
CA ASP A 149 2.74 17.17 -0.07
C ASP A 149 2.24 17.48 1.35
N ASP A 150 2.16 18.77 1.67
CA ASP A 150 1.70 19.24 2.97
C ASP A 150 0.23 18.83 3.26
N ALA A 151 -0.60 18.64 2.24
CA ALA A 151 -1.99 18.23 2.41
C ALA A 151 -2.08 16.75 2.86
N LEU A 152 -1.21 15.88 2.35
CA LEU A 152 -1.07 14.51 2.85
C LEU A 152 -0.67 14.51 4.32
N VAL A 153 0.36 15.29 4.69
CA VAL A 153 0.86 15.32 6.08
C VAL A 153 -0.21 15.83 7.05
N ARG A 154 -1.00 16.84 6.65
CA ARG A 154 -2.15 17.31 7.44
C ARG A 154 -3.23 16.26 7.62
N ALA A 155 -3.46 15.38 6.64
CA ALA A 155 -4.42 14.28 6.77
C ALA A 155 -3.99 13.21 7.80
N LEU A 156 -2.69 13.12 8.08
CA LEU A 156 -2.11 12.24 9.10
C LEU A 156 -2.01 12.89 10.48
N HIS A 157 -2.14 14.21 10.56
CA HIS A 157 -1.99 15.01 11.77
C HIS A 157 -3.14 14.73 12.74
N TYR A 158 -2.80 14.56 14.02
CA TYR A 158 -3.81 14.40 15.07
C TYR A 158 -4.19 15.76 15.66
N GLU A 159 -5.49 16.03 15.73
CA GLU A 159 -6.02 17.16 16.47
C GLU A 159 -7.09 16.67 17.43
N ARG A 160 -7.15 17.23 18.65
CA ARG A 160 -8.17 16.83 19.62
C ARG A 160 -9.56 17.08 19.04
N GLY A 161 -10.38 16.03 18.97
CA GLY A 161 -11.72 16.07 18.37
C GLY A 161 -11.77 15.69 16.89
N SER A 162 -10.63 15.42 16.26
CA SER A 162 -10.54 14.90 14.89
C SER A 162 -9.87 13.53 14.86
N THR A 163 -10.33 12.64 13.97
CA THR A 163 -9.68 11.35 13.73
C THR A 163 -8.81 11.48 12.48
N PRO A 164 -7.47 11.38 12.59
CA PRO A 164 -6.62 11.31 11.41
C PRO A 164 -6.98 10.07 10.59
N TRP A 165 -6.76 10.11 9.28
CA TRP A 165 -7.19 9.00 8.41
C TRP A 165 -6.50 7.67 8.70
N VAL A 166 -5.28 7.75 9.23
CA VAL A 166 -4.46 6.60 9.56
C VAL A 166 -4.12 6.63 11.05
N PRO A 167 -5.11 6.41 11.93
CA PRO A 167 -4.95 6.61 13.35
C PRO A 167 -3.99 5.59 13.95
N ARG A 168 -3.78 4.45 13.31
CA ARG A 168 -2.86 3.40 13.77
C ARG A 168 -1.44 3.49 13.20
N LEU A 169 -1.15 4.51 12.40
CA LEU A 169 0.18 4.68 11.80
C LEU A 169 1.25 4.81 12.89
N ARG A 170 2.31 4.02 12.80
CA ARG A 170 3.47 4.03 13.71
C ARG A 170 4.74 4.38 12.96
N ASN A 171 4.87 3.88 11.74
CA ASN A 171 6.06 4.01 10.93
C ASN A 171 5.71 4.73 9.62
N LEU A 172 6.37 5.86 9.38
CA LEU A 172 6.25 6.66 8.18
C LEU A 172 7.62 6.83 7.54
N SER A 173 7.79 6.33 6.31
CA SER A 173 9.00 6.53 5.53
C SER A 173 8.64 7.19 4.20
N LEU A 174 9.26 8.34 3.93
CA LEU A 174 9.04 9.13 2.73
C LEU A 174 10.41 9.36 2.09
N GLY A 175 10.65 8.80 0.90
CA GLY A 175 11.98 8.73 0.32
C GLY A 175 12.07 9.06 -1.17
N GLY A 176 13.30 9.37 -1.60
CA GLY A 176 13.59 9.80 -2.96
C GLY A 176 12.95 11.16 -3.26
N ASN A 177 12.54 11.37 -4.50
CA ASN A 177 12.02 12.67 -4.95
C ASN A 177 10.66 13.06 -4.34
N SER A 178 10.05 12.20 -3.52
CA SER A 178 8.74 12.44 -2.90
C SER A 178 8.76 13.53 -1.83
N SER A 179 9.86 13.72 -1.11
CA SER A 179 9.89 14.55 0.09
C SER A 179 10.22 16.02 -0.15
N HIS A 180 10.71 16.40 -1.34
CA HIS A 180 11.20 17.76 -1.62
C HIS A 180 10.16 18.88 -1.49
N LYS A 181 8.86 18.54 -1.53
CA LYS A 181 7.75 19.50 -1.43
C LYS A 181 7.26 19.70 0.00
N LEU A 182 7.80 18.99 0.99
CA LEU A 182 7.32 19.04 2.36
C LEU A 182 7.90 20.20 3.15
N SER A 183 7.03 20.96 3.79
CA SER A 183 7.42 21.97 4.75
C SER A 183 7.88 21.30 6.07
N GLU A 184 9.11 21.59 6.50
CA GLU A 184 9.67 21.04 7.75
C GLU A 184 8.76 21.30 8.97
N ASN A 185 8.17 22.50 9.06
CA ASN A 185 7.25 22.87 10.12
C ASN A 185 6.00 21.97 10.18
N ILE A 186 5.50 21.52 9.03
CA ILE A 186 4.30 20.69 8.94
C ILE A 186 4.63 19.26 9.36
N LEU A 187 5.81 18.76 8.99
CA LEU A 187 6.29 17.47 9.47
C LEU A 187 6.55 17.47 10.98
N ALA A 188 7.21 18.52 11.49
CA ALA A 188 7.42 18.69 12.93
C ALA A 188 6.10 18.74 13.69
N SER A 189 5.09 19.43 13.15
CA SER A 189 3.74 19.46 13.72
C SER A 189 3.08 18.07 13.74
N LEU A 190 3.20 17.28 12.66
CA LEU A 190 2.71 15.91 12.61
C LEU A 190 3.34 15.06 13.73
N ILE A 191 4.67 15.10 13.86
CA ILE A 191 5.40 14.33 14.87
C ILE A 191 4.94 14.74 16.27
N ALA A 192 4.94 16.04 16.57
CA ALA A 192 4.52 16.57 17.86
C ALA A 192 3.07 16.19 18.21
N SER A 193 2.17 16.19 17.21
CA SER A 193 0.76 15.82 17.42
C SER A 193 0.56 14.37 17.81
N ARG A 194 1.53 13.49 17.51
CA ARG A 194 1.42 12.03 17.73
C ARG A 194 2.55 11.50 18.60
N TRP A 195 3.10 12.37 19.45
CA TRP A 195 4.16 12.04 20.39
C TRP A 195 3.66 12.14 21.82
N TRP A 196 3.98 11.12 22.62
CA TRP A 196 3.77 11.09 24.07
C TRP A 196 4.70 10.06 24.70
N THR A 197 4.94 10.21 26.00
CA THR A 197 5.76 9.33 26.81
C THR A 197 5.00 8.07 27.22
N ASP A 198 5.72 7.01 27.59
CA ASP A 198 5.11 5.77 28.09
C ASP A 198 4.31 6.00 29.39
N ALA A 199 4.72 6.98 30.20
CA ALA A 199 4.00 7.38 31.40
C ALA A 199 2.65 8.04 31.08
N GLU A 200 2.59 8.86 30.03
CA GLU A 200 1.34 9.47 29.56
C GLU A 200 0.38 8.43 28.98
N GLU A 201 0.91 7.41 28.30
CA GLU A 201 0.14 6.27 27.80
C GLU A 201 -0.45 5.44 28.95
N GLN A 202 0.36 5.12 29.96
CA GLN A 202 -0.08 4.34 31.13
C GLN A 202 -1.08 5.09 32.02
N SER A 203 -0.97 6.42 32.10
CA SER A 203 -1.87 7.26 32.89
C SER A 203 -3.22 7.53 32.21
N GLY A 204 -3.39 7.12 30.95
CA GLY A 204 -4.60 7.38 30.15
C GLY A 204 -4.73 8.84 29.68
N THR A 205 -3.66 9.62 29.75
CA THR A 205 -3.63 10.99 29.21
C THR A 205 -3.41 11.00 27.69
N ALA A 206 -2.83 9.94 27.14
CA ALA A 206 -2.70 9.74 25.71
C ALA A 206 -4.05 9.34 25.06
N PRO A 207 -4.28 9.69 23.78
CA PRO A 207 -5.45 9.21 23.05
C PRO A 207 -5.43 7.67 22.91
N THR A 208 -6.54 7.01 23.22
CA THR A 208 -6.63 5.53 23.17
C THR A 208 -6.74 4.97 21.75
N ASP A 209 -7.29 5.77 20.82
CA ASP A 209 -7.58 5.33 19.46
C ASP A 209 -6.51 5.75 18.44
N ILE A 210 -5.51 6.52 18.87
CA ILE A 210 -4.42 7.02 18.03
C ILE A 210 -3.12 6.37 18.48
N ALA A 211 -2.37 5.82 17.53
CA ALA A 211 -1.05 5.29 17.78
C ALA A 211 -0.01 6.41 17.79
N ARG A 212 0.95 6.28 18.71
CA ARG A 212 2.19 7.07 18.72
C ARG A 212 2.98 6.80 17.44
N LEU A 213 3.54 7.84 16.85
CA LEU A 213 4.54 7.66 15.79
C LEU A 213 5.85 7.18 16.43
N GLU A 214 6.30 5.99 16.02
CA GLU A 214 7.52 5.34 16.51
C GLU A 214 8.73 5.67 15.63
N ARG A 215 8.51 5.82 14.32
CA ARG A 215 9.57 6.08 13.34
C ARG A 215 9.06 6.98 12.22
N VAL A 216 9.79 8.07 11.98
CA VAL A 216 9.58 8.95 10.83
C VAL A 216 10.90 9.12 10.11
N GLU A 217 10.95 8.74 8.83
CA GLU A 217 12.16 8.81 8.01
C GLU A 217 11.92 9.61 6.75
N LEU A 218 12.84 10.54 6.49
CA LEU A 218 12.97 11.21 5.20
C LEU A 218 14.23 10.69 4.53
N GLN A 219 14.11 9.96 3.43
CA GLN A 219 15.27 9.53 2.65
C GLN A 219 15.50 10.57 1.56
N VAL A 220 16.54 11.41 1.75
CA VAL A 220 16.97 12.46 0.83
C VAL A 220 17.92 11.88 -0.21
#